data_AF-A0A2M7F217-F1
#
_entry.id   AF-A0A2M7F217-F1
#
_cell.length_a   1.000
_cell.length_b   1.000
_cell.length_c   1.000
_cell.angle_alpha   90.00
_cell.angle_beta   90.00
_cell.angle_gamma   90.00
#
_symmetry.space_group_name_H-M   'P 1'
#
loop_
_entity.id
_entity.type
_entity.pdbx_description
1 polymer ?
#
loop_
_entity_poly.entity_id
_entity_poly.type
_entity_poly.pdbx_seq_one_letter_code
_entity_poly.pdbx_strand_id
1 'polypeptide(L)'
;MSEAFQAFDSRLEAIARKRAQMERGYVGKVSKNGLIVFRPKRRRASVPVRGLVYVIAGFVFFKAVVIAHLGLALYEDRLVQLSQGSFVEQAGAIVMQPDRLSEMLAANMRPLLR
;
A
#
# COMPACT_ATOMS: atom_id res chain seq x y z
N MET A 1 30.20 -36.95 2.33
CA MET A 1 30.17 -36.47 0.92
C MET A 1 28.99 -35.54 0.62
N SER A 2 27.86 -35.63 1.32
CA SER A 2 26.68 -34.77 1.08
C SER A 2 26.89 -33.29 1.45
N GLU A 3 27.57 -33.00 2.56
CA GLU A 3 27.78 -31.61 3.03
C GLU A 3 28.63 -30.76 2.08
N ALA A 4 29.68 -31.34 1.48
CA ALA A 4 30.52 -30.63 0.52
C ALA A 4 29.73 -30.25 -0.75
N PHE A 5 28.81 -31.12 -1.17
CA PHE A 5 27.94 -30.88 -2.32
C PHE A 5 26.90 -29.78 -2.00
N GLN A 6 26.27 -29.83 -0.82
CA GLN A 6 25.35 -28.79 -0.36
C GLN A 6 26.02 -27.41 -0.23
N ALA A 7 27.25 -27.36 0.27
CA ALA A 7 28.02 -26.13 0.37
C ALA A 7 28.37 -25.56 -1.01
N PHE A 8 28.63 -26.42 -1.99
CA PHE A 8 28.87 -26.03 -3.37
C PHE A 8 27.60 -25.46 -4.02
N ASP A 9 26.47 -26.16 -3.93
CA ASP A 9 25.20 -25.70 -4.49
C ASP A 9 24.76 -24.37 -3.89
N SER A 10 24.90 -24.21 -2.57
CA SER A 10 24.59 -22.95 -1.87
C SER A 10 25.41 -21.77 -2.40
N ARG A 11 26.68 -21.99 -2.75
CA ARG A 11 27.55 -20.97 -3.36
C ARG A 11 27.11 -20.65 -4.78
N LEU A 12 26.74 -21.67 -5.55
CA LEU A 12 26.28 -21.53 -6.92
C LEU A 12 25.00 -20.69 -6.98
N GLU A 13 24.04 -20.97 -6.08
CA GLU A 13 22.84 -20.14 -5.91
C GLU A 13 23.17 -18.71 -5.47
N ALA A 14 24.09 -18.52 -4.53
CA ALA A 14 24.48 -17.19 -4.08
C ALA A 14 25.08 -16.35 -5.23
N ILE A 15 25.87 -16.97 -6.11
CA ILE A 15 26.43 -16.34 -7.31
C ILE A 15 25.30 -15.99 -8.30
N ALA A 16 24.39 -16.92 -8.57
CA ALA A 16 23.24 -16.68 -9.45
C ALA A 16 22.36 -15.53 -8.94
N ARG A 17 22.02 -15.53 -7.65
CA ARG A 17 21.28 -14.45 -6.99
C ARG A 17 22.00 -13.11 -7.12
N LYS A 18 23.31 -13.08 -6.89
CA LYS A 18 24.11 -11.84 -7.01
C LYS A 18 24.14 -11.32 -8.44
N ARG A 19 24.27 -12.19 -9.45
CA ARG A 19 24.20 -11.80 -10.87
C ARG A 19 22.85 -11.20 -11.23
N ALA A 20 21.75 -11.89 -10.91
CA ALA A 20 20.39 -11.40 -11.15
C ALA A 20 20.09 -10.05 -10.47
N GLN A 21 20.68 -9.80 -9.28
CA GLN A 21 20.57 -8.50 -8.62
C GLN A 21 21.36 -7.41 -9.33
N MET A 22 22.52 -7.72 -9.92
CA MET A 22 23.35 -6.75 -10.65
C MET A 22 22.74 -6.36 -12.01
N GLU A 23 21.99 -7.25 -12.66
CA GLU A 23 21.23 -6.94 -13.90
C GLU A 23 20.23 -5.80 -13.69
N ARG A 24 19.68 -5.68 -12.48
CA ARG A 24 18.71 -4.63 -12.11
C ARG A 24 19.37 -3.32 -11.68
N GLY A 25 20.69 -3.22 -11.81
CA GLY A 25 21.50 -2.05 -11.48
C GLY A 25 22.59 -2.34 -10.43
N TYR A 26 23.73 -1.70 -10.61
CA TYR A 26 24.90 -1.83 -9.74
C TYR A 26 25.48 -0.46 -9.37
N VAL A 27 26.28 -0.42 -8.30
CA VAL A 27 27.02 0.77 -7.87
C VAL A 27 28.47 0.36 -7.63
N GLY A 28 29.41 1.12 -8.19
CA GLY A 28 30.84 0.96 -7.91
C GLY A 28 31.18 1.53 -6.53
N LYS A 29 31.90 0.76 -5.73
CA LYS A 29 32.49 1.23 -4.46
C LYS A 29 33.97 0.91 -4.43
N VAL A 30 34.78 1.86 -3.98
CA VAL A 30 36.20 1.62 -3.71
C VAL A 30 36.32 0.80 -2.43
N SER A 31 36.94 -0.37 -2.54
CA SER A 31 37.23 -1.25 -1.44
C SER A 31 38.46 -0.75 -0.66
N LYS A 32 38.67 -1.26 0.57
CA LYS A 32 39.78 -0.83 1.44
C LYS A 32 41.17 -1.01 0.81
N ASN A 33 41.27 -1.91 -0.17
CA ASN A 33 42.47 -2.21 -0.95
C ASN A 33 42.59 -1.39 -2.24
N GLY A 34 41.80 -0.33 -2.41
CA GLY A 34 41.86 0.55 -3.59
C GLY A 34 41.19 -0.01 -4.85
N LEU A 35 40.63 -1.23 -4.81
CA LEU A 35 39.95 -1.83 -5.95
C LEU A 35 38.50 -1.34 -6.07
N ILE A 36 38.04 -1.10 -7.30
CA ILE A 36 36.64 -0.79 -7.57
C ILE A 36 35.85 -2.11 -7.58
N VAL A 37 34.90 -2.24 -6.66
CA VAL A 37 34.02 -3.41 -6.55
C VAL A 37 32.59 -3.01 -6.87
N PHE A 38 31.98 -3.67 -7.85
CA PHE A 38 30.56 -3.51 -8.16
C PHE A 38 29.71 -4.29 -7.16
N ARG A 39 28.73 -3.60 -6.56
CA ARG A 39 27.72 -4.22 -5.70
C ARG A 39 26.33 -3.94 -6.27
N PRO A 40 25.38 -4.89 -6.14
CA PRO A 40 24.00 -4.64 -6.56
C PRO A 40 23.45 -3.42 -5.85
N LYS A 41 22.77 -2.55 -6.61
CA LYS A 41 22.13 -1.36 -6.05
C LYS A 41 21.00 -1.82 -5.15
N ARG A 42 21.10 -1.56 -3.84
CA ARG A 42 20.02 -1.87 -2.88
C ARG A 42 18.76 -1.14 -3.34
N ARG A 43 17.74 -1.88 -3.80
CA ARG A 43 16.41 -1.32 -4.01
C ARG A 43 15.85 -0.97 -2.63
N ARG A 44 15.48 0.30 -2.42
CA ARG A 44 14.51 0.61 -1.38
C ARG A 44 13.22 -0.07 -1.80
N ALA A 45 12.58 -0.82 -0.90
CA ALA A 45 11.22 -1.27 -1.14
C ALA A 45 10.37 0.00 -1.33
N SER A 46 10.04 0.33 -2.57
CA SER A 46 9.14 1.44 -2.86
C SER A 46 7.75 0.96 -2.50
N VAL A 47 7.15 1.57 -1.48
CA VAL A 47 5.70 1.42 -1.25
C VAL A 47 5.01 1.79 -2.56
N PRO A 48 4.10 0.95 -3.09
CA PRO A 48 3.43 1.22 -4.35
C PRO A 48 2.45 2.37 -4.14
N VAL A 49 2.93 3.61 -4.24
CA VAL A 49 2.15 4.84 -4.03
C VAL A 49 0.88 4.83 -4.88
N ARG A 50 0.95 4.30 -6.11
CA ARG A 50 -0.22 4.13 -6.98
C ARG A 50 -1.31 3.26 -6.36
N GLY A 51 -0.94 2.14 -5.74
CA GLY A 51 -1.90 1.25 -5.07
C GLY A 51 -2.57 1.94 -3.90
N LEU A 52 -1.80 2.67 -3.08
CA LEU A 52 -2.34 3.43 -1.96
C LEU A 52 -3.34 4.51 -2.41
N VAL A 53 -3.03 5.21 -3.52
CA VAL A 53 -3.94 6.21 -4.11
C VAL A 53 -5.26 5.58 -4.54
N TYR A 54 -5.25 4.41 -5.19
CA TYR A 54 -6.48 3.72 -5.59
C TYR A 54 -7.32 3.29 -4.40
N VAL A 55 -6.69 2.81 -3.31
CA VAL A 55 -7.41 2.44 -2.08
C VAL A 55 -8.09 3.66 -1.46
N ILE A 56 -7.38 4.79 -1.35
CA ILE A 56 -7.95 6.03 -0.81
C ILE A 56 -9.10 6.52 -1.70
N ALA A 57 -8.91 6.53 -3.03
CA ALA A 57 -9.94 6.93 -3.97
C ALA A 57 -11.19 6.03 -3.87
N GLY A 58 -11.01 4.72 -3.72
CA GLY A 58 -12.11 3.78 -3.51
C GLY A 58 -12.90 4.06 -2.23
N PHE A 59 -12.22 4.38 -1.13
CA PHE A 59 -12.87 4.75 0.14
C PHE A 59 -13.67 6.05 0.03
N VAL A 60 -13.07 7.08 -0.58
CA VAL A 60 -13.74 8.38 -0.80
C VAL A 60 -14.98 8.20 -1.68
N PHE A 61 -14.87 7.41 -2.75
CA PHE A 61 -15.98 7.08 -3.63
C PHE A 61 -17.09 6.31 -2.89
N PHE A 62 -16.73 5.29 -2.12
CA PHE A 62 -17.69 4.52 -1.32
C PHE A 62 -18.48 5.42 -0.36
N LYS A 63 -17.78 6.27 0.40
CA LYS A 63 -18.42 7.25 1.29
C LYS A 63 -19.37 8.18 0.52
N ALA A 64 -18.94 8.70 -0.62
CA ALA A 64 -19.75 9.61 -1.44
C ALA A 64 -21.04 8.93 -1.92
N VAL A 65 -20.98 7.67 -2.34
CA VAL A 65 -22.16 6.88 -2.74
C VAL A 65 -23.13 6.71 -1.56
N VAL A 66 -22.60 6.33 -0.39
CA VAL A 66 -23.41 6.14 0.82
C VAL A 66 -24.10 7.45 1.22
N ILE A 67 -23.36 8.56 1.26
CA ILE A 67 -23.91 9.89 1.56
C ILE A 67 -24.94 10.33 0.50
N ALA A 68 -24.69 10.06 -0.78
CA ALA A 68 -25.62 10.40 -1.86
C ALA A 68 -26.93 9.62 -1.76
N HIS A 69 -26.87 8.36 -1.33
CA HIS A 69 -28.02 7.46 -1.21
C HIS A 69 -28.84 7.73 0.05
N LEU A 70 -28.19 7.83 1.22
CA LEU A 70 -28.88 8.04 2.51
C LEU A 70 -29.20 9.51 2.79
N GLY A 71 -28.41 10.43 2.23
CA GLY A 71 -28.37 11.83 2.65
C GLY A 71 -27.50 12.03 3.89
N LEU A 72 -27.01 13.27 4.07
CA LEU A 72 -26.03 13.60 5.10
C LEU A 72 -26.56 13.40 6.53
N ALA A 73 -27.80 13.82 6.81
CA ALA A 73 -28.38 13.71 8.15
C ALA A 73 -28.50 12.25 8.61
N LEU A 74 -29.05 11.37 7.75
CA LEU A 74 -29.19 9.95 8.10
C LEU A 74 -27.84 9.24 8.16
N TYR A 75 -26.87 9.66 7.35
CA TYR A 75 -25.50 9.14 7.42
C TYR A 75 -24.86 9.43 8.79
N GLU A 76 -24.99 10.67 9.29
CA GLU A 76 -24.46 11.07 10.60
C GLU A 76 -25.13 10.28 11.74
N ASP A 77 -26.45 10.10 11.70
CA ASP A 77 -27.16 9.28 12.69
C ASP A 77 -26.66 7.83 12.72
N ARG A 78 -26.37 7.23 11.55
CA ARG A 78 -25.78 5.89 11.47
C ARG A 78 -24.35 5.85 11.99
N LEU A 79 -23.58 6.91 11.76
CA LEU A 79 -22.22 7.02 12.28
C LEU A 79 -22.20 7.07 13.81
N VAL A 80 -23.15 7.80 14.41
CA VAL A 80 -23.33 7.83 15.88
C VAL A 80 -23.66 6.44 16.40
N GLN A 81 -24.59 5.72 15.78
CA GLN A 81 -24.92 4.33 16.16
C GLN A 81 -23.69 3.42 16.04
N LEU A 82 -22.91 3.56 14.96
CA LEU A 82 -21.71 2.77 14.71
C LEU A 82 -20.61 3.05 15.75
N SER A 83 -20.50 4.30 16.21
CA SER A 83 -19.55 4.70 17.25
C SER A 83 -19.86 4.13 18.64
N GLN A 84 -21.09 3.68 18.86
CA GLN A 84 -21.54 3.06 20.12
C GLN A 84 -21.45 1.53 20.09
N GLY A 85 -21.06 0.95 18.95
CA GLY A 85 -21.00 -0.49 18.74
C GLY A 85 -19.75 -1.16 19.33
N SER A 86 -19.47 -2.36 18.84
CA SER A 86 -18.27 -3.15 19.10
C SER A 86 -16.99 -2.44 18.64
N PHE A 87 -15.83 -2.94 19.08
CA PHE A 87 -14.52 -2.36 18.72
C PHE A 87 -14.29 -2.23 17.20
N VAL A 88 -14.79 -3.20 16.41
CA VAL A 88 -14.68 -3.16 14.94
C VAL A 88 -15.56 -2.07 14.35
N GLU A 89 -16.77 -1.90 14.88
CA GLU A 89 -17.71 -0.86 14.46
C GLU A 89 -17.18 0.53 14.80
N GLN A 90 -16.64 0.72 16.01
CA GLN A 90 -16.00 1.97 16.42
C GLN A 90 -14.83 2.35 15.50
N ALA A 91 -13.98 1.40 15.13
CA ALA A 91 -12.91 1.63 14.17
C ALA A 91 -13.47 2.02 12.79
N GLY A 92 -14.55 1.37 12.35
CA GLY A 92 -15.30 1.74 11.15
C GLY A 92 -15.83 3.17 11.21
N ALA A 93 -16.39 3.60 12.35
CA ALA A 93 -16.93 4.95 12.56
C ALA A 93 -15.84 6.03 12.47
N ILE A 94 -14.62 5.75 12.93
CA ILE A 94 -13.48 6.66 12.79
C ILE A 94 -13.10 6.83 11.32
N VAL A 95 -13.01 5.72 10.57
CA VAL A 95 -12.67 5.76 9.14
C VAL A 95 -13.77 6.43 8.32
N MET A 96 -15.03 6.24 8.72
CA MET A 96 -16.23 6.73 8.04
C MET A 96 -16.61 8.18 8.40
N GLN A 97 -15.78 8.94 9.12
CA GLN A 97 -16.07 10.36 9.34
C GLN A 97 -16.27 11.10 8.00
N PRO A 98 -17.31 11.97 7.88
CA PRO A 98 -17.56 12.70 6.66
C PRO A 98 -16.38 13.63 6.33
N ASP A 99 -16.01 13.67 5.06
CA ASP A 99 -14.96 14.53 4.54
C ASP A 99 -15.49 15.38 3.38
N ARG A 100 -14.94 16.58 3.23
CA ARG A 100 -15.41 17.57 2.23
C ARG A 100 -15.40 17.01 0.81
N LEU A 101 -14.45 16.13 0.48
CA LEU A 101 -14.35 15.53 -0.85
C LEU A 101 -15.51 14.56 -1.10
N SER A 102 -15.80 13.67 -0.15
CA SER A 102 -16.94 12.76 -0.24
C SER A 102 -18.29 13.49 -0.28
N GLU A 103 -18.46 14.59 0.47
CA GLU A 103 -19.68 15.40 0.41
C GLU A 103 -19.88 16.08 -0.95
N MET A 104 -18.82 16.68 -1.51
CA MET A 104 -18.86 17.28 -2.84
C MET A 104 -19.19 16.25 -3.91
N LEU A 105 -18.55 15.07 -3.88
CA LEU A 105 -18.84 13.99 -4.79
C LEU A 105 -20.29 13.49 -4.63
N ALA A 106 -20.76 13.35 -3.39
CA ALA A 106 -22.13 12.94 -3.12
C ALA A 106 -23.15 13.91 -3.70
N ALA A 107 -22.92 15.22 -3.58
CA ALA A 107 -23.79 16.24 -4.17
C ALA A 107 -23.91 16.13 -5.70
N ASN A 108 -22.80 15.78 -6.37
CA ASN A 108 -22.80 15.55 -7.82
C ASN A 108 -23.43 14.21 -8.22
N MET A 109 -23.35 13.18 -7.37
CA MET A 109 -23.88 11.84 -7.64
C MET A 109 -25.36 11.67 -7.27
N ARG A 110 -25.86 12.47 -6.33
CA ARG A 110 -27.26 12.45 -5.85
C ARG A 110 -28.33 12.53 -6.96
N PRO A 111 -28.14 13.25 -8.09
CA PRO A 111 -29.10 13.24 -9.20
C PRO A 111 -29.14 11.91 -9.97
N LEU A 112 -28.04 11.16 -9.97
CA LEU A 112 -27.90 9.88 -10.70
C LEU A 112 -28.43 8.68 -9.91
N LEU A 113 -28.55 8.82 -8.58
CA LEU A 113 -28.92 7.76 -7.64
C LEU A 113 -30.34 7.93 -7.06
N ARG A 114 -31.17 8.77 -7.71
CA ARG A 114 -32.60 8.93 -7.37
C ARG A 114 -33.43 7.73 -7.81
#